data_AF-A0AAE0BEW9-F1
#
_entry.id   AF-A0AAE0BEW9-F1
#
_cell.length_a   1.000
_cell.length_b   1.000
_cell.length_c   1.000
_cell.angle_alpha   90.00
_cell.angle_beta   90.00
_cell.angle_gamma   90.00
#
_symmetry.space_group_name_H-M   'P 1'
#
loop_
_entity.id
_entity.type
_entity.pdbx_description
1 polymer ?
#
loop_
_entity_poly.entity_id
_entity_poly.type
_entity_poly.pdbx_seq_one_letter_code
_entity_poly.pdbx_strand_id
1 'polypeptide(L)'
;MSKRRAPTSFSTGRREGVKTGASKKKFMKWQAIRKGTMGQAKVPVGKKLNSKQKKQNLQLPLEDSLSSLKLPNHVAVIMDGNLRWAKSRKLPHIQGYREGVISLRELVRCCCEWNISAVTVFAFSFDNWKRPVSEVEALFALMEQVLKQELPALQEGGVRLHFFGDLERLPTSLQVAMRRAVTATSANDRLVLSLALGYSARQDILRATKRVAALVASGEMKSADITSDTINQHLSTHTLIPEVGDPDLLIRTSGEQRLSDFLLWEVP
;
A
#
# COMPACT_ATOMS: atom_id res chain seq x y z
N MET A 1 61.91 36.13 21.93
CA MET A 1 63.09 36.21 21.05
C MET A 1 63.36 34.83 20.46
N SER A 2 63.50 34.76 19.13
CA SER A 2 64.40 33.85 18.40
C SER A 2 64.14 32.33 18.38
N LYS A 3 63.59 31.84 17.26
CA LYS A 3 64.21 30.93 16.25
C LYS A 3 64.06 29.43 16.60
N ARG A 4 63.91 28.46 15.69
CA ARG A 4 63.86 28.31 14.21
C ARG A 4 63.46 26.82 13.97
N ARG A 5 62.66 26.49 12.95
CA ARG A 5 63.01 25.81 11.66
C ARG A 5 63.78 24.49 11.85
N ALA A 6 63.59 23.39 11.12
CA ALA A 6 62.95 22.96 9.86
C ALA A 6 63.06 21.39 9.86
N PRO A 7 62.70 20.56 8.83
CA PRO A 7 62.67 20.85 7.38
C PRO A 7 61.45 20.25 6.60
N THR A 8 60.94 20.93 5.57
CA THR A 8 61.12 20.71 4.11
C THR A 8 60.83 19.26 3.65
N SER A 9 60.05 19.00 2.60
CA SER A 9 60.15 19.64 1.28
C SER A 9 58.92 19.37 0.39
N PHE A 10 58.61 20.38 -0.41
CA PHE A 10 57.74 20.39 -1.58
C PHE A 10 58.50 19.89 -2.82
N SER A 11 57.81 19.32 -3.82
CA SER A 11 57.76 19.83 -5.21
C SER A 11 56.92 18.88 -6.09
N THR A 12 55.71 19.30 -6.49
CA THR A 12 55.30 19.80 -7.85
C THR A 12 55.34 18.74 -8.95
N GLY A 13 54.18 18.22 -9.38
CA GLY A 13 53.46 18.67 -10.59
C GLY A 13 53.11 17.41 -11.42
N ARG A 14 52.04 17.26 -12.21
CA ARG A 14 51.09 18.17 -12.86
C ARG A 14 49.84 17.32 -13.26
N ARG A 15 48.69 18.00 -13.34
CA ARG A 15 47.33 17.64 -13.82
C ARG A 15 47.13 16.36 -14.66
N GLU A 16 46.06 15.62 -14.37
CA GLU A 16 44.93 15.34 -15.30
C GLU A 16 43.81 14.52 -14.60
N GLY A 17 42.54 14.77 -14.96
CA GLY A 17 41.45 13.79 -14.84
C GLY A 17 40.49 13.88 -13.64
N VAL A 18 39.52 14.80 -13.71
CA VAL A 18 38.27 14.73 -12.93
C VAL A 18 37.47 13.50 -13.40
N LYS A 19 37.16 12.55 -12.51
CA LYS A 19 35.98 11.67 -12.63
C LYS A 19 35.35 11.38 -11.28
N THR A 20 34.20 12.02 -11.07
CA THR A 20 33.22 11.73 -10.02
C THR A 20 32.56 10.37 -10.30
N GLY A 21 32.77 9.41 -9.40
CA GLY A 21 32.09 8.11 -9.43
C GLY A 21 30.77 8.15 -8.68
N ALA A 22 29.77 8.85 -9.23
CA ALA A 22 28.39 8.74 -8.75
C ALA A 22 27.81 7.38 -9.17
N SER A 23 27.42 6.56 -8.19
CA SER A 23 26.72 5.29 -8.39
C SER A 23 25.32 5.55 -8.97
N LYS A 24 25.26 5.67 -10.30
CA LYS A 24 24.03 5.54 -11.08
C LYS A 24 23.76 4.06 -11.28
N LYS A 25 22.64 3.52 -10.76
CA LYS A 25 21.72 2.65 -11.51
C LYS A 25 20.54 2.16 -10.65
N LYS A 26 19.36 2.22 -11.26
CA LYS A 26 18.01 1.78 -10.82
C LYS A 26 17.20 2.71 -9.91
N PHE A 27 17.09 3.98 -10.29
CA PHE A 27 15.79 4.66 -10.22
C PHE A 27 15.22 4.66 -11.64
N MET A 28 14.37 3.68 -11.92
CA MET A 28 13.66 3.60 -13.19
C MET A 28 12.52 4.62 -13.13
N LYS A 29 12.63 5.64 -13.97
CA LYS A 29 11.69 6.75 -14.12
C LYS A 29 10.25 6.24 -14.24
N TRP A 30 9.38 6.74 -13.37
CA TRP A 30 7.92 6.54 -13.38
C TRP A 30 7.19 7.26 -14.55
N GLN A 31 7.89 7.55 -15.64
CA GLN A 31 7.31 8.13 -16.85
C GLN A 31 8.07 7.57 -18.06
N ALA A 32 7.47 6.60 -18.74
CA ALA A 32 7.58 6.38 -20.18
C ALA A 32 6.93 5.06 -20.61
N ILE A 33 5.62 5.05 -20.87
CA ILE A 33 5.04 4.30 -22.02
C ILE A 33 3.85 5.12 -22.55
N ARG A 34 4.14 6.03 -23.47
CA ARG A 34 3.21 6.46 -24.52
C ARG A 34 4.00 6.40 -25.81
N LYS A 35 3.72 5.41 -26.67
CA LYS A 35 3.81 5.48 -28.15
C LYS A 35 3.66 4.11 -28.84
N GLY A 36 2.64 4.03 -29.70
CA GLY A 36 2.60 3.27 -30.98
C GLY A 36 2.26 1.78 -30.88
N THR A 37 1.47 1.15 -31.75
CA THR A 37 0.93 1.55 -33.08
C THR A 37 -0.21 0.58 -33.43
N MET A 38 -1.24 1.07 -34.12
CA MET A 38 -2.37 0.26 -34.62
C MET A 38 -1.91 -0.87 -35.56
N GLY A 39 -2.43 -2.07 -35.34
CA GLY A 39 -2.38 -3.19 -36.28
C GLY A 39 -3.53 -4.16 -35.98
N GLN A 40 -4.57 -4.14 -36.82
CA GLN A 40 -5.69 -5.08 -36.72
C GLN A 40 -5.21 -6.50 -37.10
N ALA A 41 -5.43 -7.48 -36.21
CA ALA A 41 -5.32 -8.89 -36.56
C ALA A 41 -6.56 -9.65 -36.04
N LYS A 42 -7.34 -10.22 -36.96
CA LYS A 42 -8.44 -11.15 -36.67
C LYS A 42 -7.87 -12.48 -36.20
N VAL A 43 -8.38 -13.04 -35.10
CA VAL A 43 -8.02 -14.37 -34.59
C VAL A 43 -9.09 -15.40 -35.00
N PRO A 44 -8.75 -16.54 -35.62
CA PRO A 44 -9.71 -17.61 -35.87
C PRO A 44 -9.91 -18.47 -34.62
N VAL A 45 -11.16 -18.86 -34.37
CA VAL A 45 -11.55 -19.75 -33.26
C VAL A 45 -11.32 -21.21 -33.66
N GLY A 46 -10.66 -21.97 -32.77
CA GLY A 46 -10.66 -23.43 -32.79
C GLY A 46 -9.33 -24.10 -33.18
N LYS A 47 -8.40 -24.23 -32.22
CA LYS A 47 -7.43 -25.33 -32.10
C LYS A 47 -6.70 -25.27 -30.74
N LYS A 48 -6.45 -26.43 -30.12
CA LYS A 48 -5.78 -26.57 -28.81
C LYS A 48 -4.34 -26.05 -28.89
N LEU A 49 -3.97 -25.13 -27.99
CA LEU A 49 -2.66 -24.45 -27.95
C LEU A 49 -1.61 -25.25 -27.15
N ASN A 50 -0.36 -25.26 -27.63
CA ASN A 50 0.77 -25.98 -27.03
C ASN A 50 1.57 -25.09 -26.04
N SER A 51 2.46 -25.68 -25.22
CA SER A 51 3.11 -25.04 -24.05
C SER A 51 3.94 -23.78 -24.33
N LYS A 52 4.44 -23.57 -25.56
CA LYS A 52 5.08 -22.31 -26.00
C LYS A 52 4.08 -21.19 -26.30
N GLN A 53 2.86 -21.50 -26.74
CA GLN A 53 1.81 -20.51 -27.03
C GLN A 53 1.13 -19.97 -25.75
N LYS A 54 1.13 -20.73 -24.65
CA LYS A 54 0.64 -20.25 -23.34
C LYS A 54 1.44 -19.07 -22.78
N LYS A 55 2.73 -18.92 -23.14
CA LYS A 55 3.58 -17.80 -22.67
C LYS A 55 3.42 -16.51 -23.48
N GLN A 56 2.83 -16.56 -24.68
CA GLN A 56 2.64 -15.38 -25.54
C GLN A 56 1.20 -14.81 -25.50
N ASN A 57 0.25 -15.49 -24.85
CA ASN A 57 -1.17 -15.09 -24.85
C ASN A 57 -1.69 -14.48 -23.53
N LEU A 58 -0.80 -14.00 -22.64
CA LEU A 58 -1.20 -13.24 -21.44
C LEU A 58 -0.87 -11.74 -21.52
N GLN A 59 -0.57 -11.23 -22.71
CA GLN A 59 -0.66 -9.80 -22.99
C GLN A 59 -1.94 -9.58 -23.77
N LEU A 60 -3.07 -9.53 -23.06
CA LEU A 60 -4.19 -8.77 -23.59
C LEU A 60 -3.69 -7.33 -23.70
N PRO A 61 -3.90 -6.64 -24.83
CA PRO A 61 -3.75 -5.19 -24.88
C PRO A 61 -4.89 -4.61 -24.01
N LEU A 62 -4.66 -4.57 -22.70
CA LEU A 62 -5.63 -4.12 -21.70
C LEU A 62 -5.95 -2.63 -21.86
N GLU A 63 -5.03 -1.84 -22.44
CA GLU A 63 -5.20 -0.40 -22.58
C GLU A 63 -6.40 -0.02 -23.46
N ASP A 64 -6.61 -0.71 -24.59
CA ASP A 64 -7.72 -0.39 -25.49
C ASP A 64 -9.08 -0.91 -24.96
N SER A 65 -9.10 -2.05 -24.24
CA SER A 65 -10.35 -2.63 -23.72
C SER A 65 -10.83 -1.98 -22.42
N LEU A 66 -9.92 -1.49 -21.57
CA LEU A 66 -10.27 -0.78 -20.33
C LEU A 66 -10.91 0.58 -20.58
N SER A 67 -10.64 1.22 -21.73
CA SER A 67 -11.24 2.52 -22.08
C SER A 67 -12.78 2.52 -22.12
N SER A 68 -13.37 1.33 -22.31
CA SER A 68 -14.82 1.11 -22.33
C SER A 68 -15.39 0.57 -21.02
N LEU A 69 -14.53 0.18 -20.08
CA LEU A 69 -14.92 -0.41 -18.80
C LEU A 69 -14.99 0.67 -17.73
N LYS A 70 -16.10 0.71 -16.98
CA LYS A 70 -16.19 1.52 -15.77
C LYS A 70 -15.33 0.88 -14.69
N LEU A 71 -14.16 1.48 -14.45
CA LEU A 71 -13.24 1.05 -13.39
C LEU A 71 -13.78 1.42 -12.00
N PRO A 72 -13.43 0.64 -10.95
CA PRO A 72 -13.75 1.00 -9.58
C PRO A 72 -12.97 2.26 -9.18
N ASN A 73 -13.61 3.17 -8.45
CA ASN A 73 -12.96 4.31 -7.81
C ASN A 73 -12.21 3.86 -6.55
N HIS A 74 -12.75 2.86 -5.84
CA HIS A 74 -12.19 2.34 -4.60
C HIS A 74 -12.09 0.81 -4.63
N VAL A 75 -10.86 0.31 -4.47
CA VAL A 75 -10.58 -1.13 -4.36
C VAL A 75 -10.17 -1.49 -2.93
N ALA A 76 -10.90 -2.39 -2.29
CA ALA A 76 -10.51 -3.01 -1.03
C ALA A 76 -9.79 -4.34 -1.30
N VAL A 77 -8.69 -4.63 -0.60
CA VAL A 77 -7.87 -5.82 -0.85
C VAL A 77 -7.51 -6.56 0.44
N ILE A 78 -7.89 -7.83 0.52
CA ILE A 78 -7.40 -8.78 1.53
C ILE A 78 -6.22 -9.55 0.92
N MET A 79 -5.00 -9.15 1.28
CA MET A 79 -3.75 -9.76 0.82
C MET A 79 -3.43 -11.04 1.59
N ASP A 80 -4.17 -12.10 1.31
CA ASP A 80 -4.01 -13.41 1.92
C ASP A 80 -3.00 -14.28 1.14
N GLY A 81 -2.38 -15.25 1.82
CA GLY A 81 -1.52 -16.26 1.22
C GLY A 81 -0.01 -16.06 1.37
N ASN A 82 0.49 -14.96 1.95
CA ASN A 82 1.92 -14.70 2.14
C ASN A 82 2.66 -15.86 2.84
N LEU A 83 2.10 -16.34 3.97
CA LEU A 83 2.65 -17.47 4.73
C LEU A 83 2.62 -18.78 3.93
N ARG A 84 1.53 -19.03 3.19
CA ARG A 84 1.40 -20.21 2.32
C ARG A 84 2.41 -20.19 1.18
N TRP A 85 2.63 -19.01 0.58
CA TRP A 85 3.62 -18.82 -0.47
C TRP A 85 5.03 -19.15 0.04
N ALA A 86 5.41 -18.65 1.21
CA ALA A 86 6.71 -18.94 1.83
C ALA A 86 6.86 -20.43 2.15
N LYS A 87 5.84 -21.02 2.78
CA LYS A 87 5.81 -22.45 3.14
C LYS A 87 5.96 -23.35 1.92
N SER A 88 5.26 -23.05 0.82
CA SER A 88 5.34 -23.82 -0.43
C SER A 88 6.75 -23.84 -1.05
N ARG A 89 7.59 -22.87 -0.70
CA ARG A 89 8.98 -22.71 -1.18
C ARG A 89 10.02 -23.08 -0.12
N LYS A 90 9.59 -23.61 1.03
CA LYS A 90 10.46 -23.90 2.19
C LYS A 90 11.25 -22.67 2.65
N LEU A 91 10.64 -21.48 2.56
CA LEU A 91 11.24 -20.22 2.98
C LEU A 91 10.71 -19.80 4.36
N PRO A 92 11.48 -19.01 5.15
CA PRO A 92 11.00 -18.40 6.38
C PRO A 92 9.75 -17.52 6.15
N HIS A 93 8.85 -17.44 7.13
CA HIS A 93 7.60 -16.66 7.06
C HIS A 93 7.83 -15.21 6.61
N ILE A 94 8.90 -14.58 7.10
CA ILE A 94 9.27 -13.20 6.77
C ILE A 94 9.47 -12.98 5.26
N GLN A 95 9.90 -14.00 4.51
CA GLN A 95 10.04 -13.88 3.06
C GLN A 95 8.68 -13.79 2.36
N GLY A 96 7.65 -14.44 2.90
CA GLY A 96 6.28 -14.30 2.40
C GLY A 96 5.77 -12.87 2.57
N TYR A 97 6.06 -12.22 3.70
CA TYR A 97 5.70 -10.81 3.91
C TYR A 97 6.45 -9.87 2.97
N ARG A 98 7.73 -10.13 2.70
CA ARG A 98 8.50 -9.36 1.70
C ARG A 98 7.92 -9.50 0.29
N GLU A 99 7.46 -10.69 -0.08
CA GLU A 99 6.77 -10.89 -1.36
C GLU A 99 5.42 -10.15 -1.40
N GLY A 100 4.71 -10.11 -0.27
CA GLY A 100 3.51 -9.29 -0.08
C GLY A 100 3.79 -7.81 -0.34
N VAL A 101 4.92 -7.29 0.16
CA VAL A 101 5.33 -5.88 -0.09
C VAL A 101 5.56 -5.63 -1.59
N ILE A 102 6.17 -6.56 -2.31
CA ILE A 102 6.36 -6.45 -3.76
C ILE A 102 4.99 -6.42 -4.47
N SER A 103 4.07 -7.29 -4.06
CA SER A 103 2.71 -7.34 -4.60
C SER A 103 1.92 -6.07 -4.33
N LEU A 104 2.06 -5.48 -3.13
CA LEU A 104 1.42 -4.21 -2.77
C LEU A 104 1.95 -3.04 -3.61
N ARG A 105 3.27 -2.96 -3.83
CA ARG A 105 3.86 -1.95 -4.71
C ARG A 105 3.27 -2.02 -6.11
N GLU A 106 3.14 -3.23 -6.65
CA GLU A 106 2.57 -3.45 -7.97
C GLU A 106 1.09 -3.07 -8.03
N LEU A 107 0.31 -3.42 -7.01
CA LEU A 107 -1.09 -2.99 -6.88
C LEU A 107 -1.20 -1.46 -6.90
N VAL A 108 -0.41 -0.77 -6.07
CA VAL A 108 -0.37 0.70 -6.00
C VAL A 108 0.01 1.31 -7.35
N ARG A 109 1.01 0.74 -8.04
CA ARG A 109 1.41 1.16 -9.40
C ARG A 109 0.24 1.06 -10.38
N CYS A 110 -0.43 -0.10 -10.43
CA CYS A 110 -1.57 -0.33 -11.33
C CYS A 110 -2.72 0.63 -11.02
N CYS A 111 -3.08 0.84 -9.75
CA CYS A 111 -4.11 1.80 -9.37
C CYS A 111 -3.78 3.22 -9.84
N CYS A 112 -2.53 3.67 -9.65
CA CYS A 112 -2.06 4.97 -10.13
C CYS A 112 -2.07 5.10 -11.66
N GLU A 113 -1.81 4.03 -12.41
CA GLU A 113 -1.84 4.02 -13.89
C GLU A 113 -3.25 3.99 -14.44
N TRP A 114 -4.18 3.34 -13.74
CA TRP A 114 -5.57 3.20 -14.13
C TRP A 114 -6.48 4.30 -13.58
N ASN A 115 -5.91 5.30 -12.89
CA ASN A 115 -6.63 6.39 -12.24
C ASN A 115 -7.71 5.90 -11.25
N ILE A 116 -7.41 4.83 -10.51
CA ILE A 116 -8.21 4.42 -9.36
C ILE A 116 -7.90 5.39 -8.21
N SER A 117 -8.93 5.98 -7.62
CA SER A 117 -8.78 7.03 -6.62
C SER A 117 -8.34 6.52 -5.25
N ALA A 118 -8.79 5.33 -4.83
CA ALA A 118 -8.43 4.75 -3.54
C ALA A 118 -8.19 3.25 -3.56
N VAL A 119 -7.27 2.83 -2.70
CA VAL A 119 -7.04 1.44 -2.36
C VAL A 119 -6.95 1.25 -0.84
N THR A 120 -7.77 0.35 -0.31
CA THR A 120 -7.77 0.00 1.11
C THR A 120 -7.29 -1.43 1.30
N VAL A 121 -6.20 -1.63 2.04
CA VAL A 121 -5.54 -2.93 2.15
C VAL A 121 -5.64 -3.45 3.57
N PHE A 122 -6.07 -4.70 3.72
CA PHE A 122 -6.08 -5.39 4.99
C PHE A 122 -4.66 -5.88 5.36
N ALA A 123 -3.85 -4.98 5.90
CA ALA A 123 -2.42 -5.23 6.14
C ALA A 123 -2.16 -6.07 7.41
N PHE A 124 -2.95 -5.89 8.46
CA PHE A 124 -2.88 -6.70 9.68
C PHE A 124 -4.26 -6.76 10.36
N SER A 125 -4.82 -7.96 10.50
CA SER A 125 -6.12 -8.15 11.16
C SER A 125 -6.00 -8.25 12.68
N PHE A 126 -7.09 -7.97 13.40
CA PHE A 126 -7.16 -8.16 14.84
C PHE A 126 -6.82 -9.60 15.26
N ASP A 127 -7.29 -10.60 14.50
CA ASP A 127 -6.96 -12.00 14.77
C ASP A 127 -5.46 -12.31 14.61
N ASN A 128 -4.70 -11.48 13.90
CA ASN A 128 -3.26 -11.70 13.73
C ASN A 128 -2.47 -11.40 15.00
N TRP A 129 -3.07 -10.75 16.00
CA TRP A 129 -2.50 -10.67 17.35
C TRP A 129 -2.34 -12.04 18.03
N LYS A 130 -3.06 -13.07 17.56
CA LYS A 130 -2.96 -14.45 18.08
C LYS A 130 -1.77 -15.23 17.51
N ARG A 131 -1.02 -14.66 16.56
CA ARG A 131 0.18 -15.28 15.99
C ARG A 131 1.34 -15.27 17.00
N PRO A 132 2.39 -16.08 16.81
CA PRO A 132 3.56 -16.05 17.67
C PRO A 132 4.15 -14.63 17.77
N VAL A 133 4.52 -14.21 18.99
CA VAL A 133 5.01 -12.85 19.27
C VAL A 133 6.18 -12.47 18.36
N SER A 134 7.15 -13.36 18.21
CA SER A 134 8.33 -13.15 17.35
C SER A 134 7.97 -12.94 15.87
N GLU A 135 6.88 -13.54 15.38
CA GLU A 135 6.39 -13.32 14.02
C GLU A 135 5.76 -11.93 13.88
N VAL A 136 4.95 -11.52 14.86
CA VAL A 136 4.30 -10.21 14.89
C VAL A 136 5.34 -9.09 14.96
N GLU A 137 6.35 -9.24 15.82
CA GLU A 137 7.46 -8.28 15.94
C GLU A 137 8.26 -8.18 14.64
N ALA A 138 8.59 -9.30 14.01
CA ALA A 138 9.31 -9.31 12.74
C ALA A 138 8.51 -8.64 11.61
N LEU A 139 7.18 -8.81 11.60
CA LEU A 139 6.29 -8.16 10.65
C LEU A 139 6.26 -6.64 10.86
N PHE A 140 6.13 -6.16 12.10
CA PHE A 140 6.14 -4.73 12.38
C PHE A 140 7.48 -4.07 12.09
N ALA A 141 8.59 -4.74 12.39
CA ALA A 141 9.92 -4.28 12.00
C ALA A 141 10.06 -4.16 10.47
N LEU A 142 9.51 -5.14 9.72
CA LEU A 142 9.47 -5.07 8.26
C LEU A 142 8.59 -3.92 7.76
N MET A 143 7.40 -3.72 8.33
CA MET A 143 6.51 -2.61 7.98
C MET A 143 7.21 -1.25 8.20
N GLU A 144 7.88 -1.08 9.34
CA GLU A 144 8.63 0.15 9.64
C GLU A 144 9.75 0.38 8.62
N GLN A 145 10.51 -0.67 8.29
CA GLN A 145 11.59 -0.60 7.30
C GLN A 145 11.05 -0.22 5.92
N VAL A 146 9.99 -0.88 5.47
CA VAL A 146 9.37 -0.65 4.16
C VAL A 146 8.80 0.75 4.09
N LEU A 147 8.09 1.20 5.11
CA LEU A 147 7.52 2.54 5.14
C LEU A 147 8.59 3.62 4.98
N LYS A 148 9.72 3.50 5.68
CA LYS A 148 10.85 4.43 5.54
C LYS A 148 11.48 4.38 4.14
N GLN A 149 11.58 3.19 3.55
CA GLN A 149 12.17 2.99 2.23
C GLN A 149 11.28 3.52 1.10
N GLU A 150 9.97 3.31 1.20
CA GLU A 150 9.02 3.66 0.14
C GLU A 150 8.55 5.11 0.21
N LEU A 151 8.72 5.80 1.35
CA LEU A 151 8.19 7.15 1.54
C LEU A 151 8.55 8.13 0.40
N PRO A 152 9.81 8.23 -0.09
CA PRO A 152 10.12 9.12 -1.21
C PRO A 152 9.34 8.78 -2.48
N ALA A 153 9.19 7.49 -2.79
CA ALA A 153 8.46 7.04 -3.97
C ALA A 153 6.94 7.30 -3.85
N LEU A 154 6.37 7.16 -2.65
CA LEU A 154 4.98 7.51 -2.39
C LEU A 154 4.73 9.01 -2.53
N GLN A 155 5.67 9.84 -2.05
CA GLN A 155 5.62 11.30 -2.22
C GLN A 155 5.69 11.69 -3.69
N GLU A 156 6.72 11.24 -4.41
CA GLU A 156 6.90 11.50 -5.84
C GLU A 156 5.76 10.93 -6.70
N GLY A 157 5.19 9.81 -6.27
CA GLY A 157 4.10 9.12 -6.95
C GLY A 157 2.73 9.76 -6.75
N GLY A 158 2.59 10.77 -5.88
CA GLY A 158 1.30 11.39 -5.57
C GLY A 158 0.39 10.51 -4.72
N VAL A 159 0.94 9.58 -3.93
CA VAL A 159 0.16 8.69 -3.06
C VAL A 159 -0.03 9.34 -1.70
N ARG A 160 -1.28 9.47 -1.23
CA ARG A 160 -1.67 9.94 0.10
C ARG A 160 -1.89 8.75 1.03
N LEU A 161 -1.09 8.63 2.09
CA LEU A 161 -1.17 7.51 3.02
C LEU A 161 -2.15 7.76 4.16
N HIS A 162 -2.96 6.74 4.46
CA HIS A 162 -3.81 6.66 5.64
C HIS A 162 -3.61 5.32 6.37
N PHE A 163 -3.81 5.35 7.69
CA PHE A 163 -3.77 4.15 8.54
C PHE A 163 -4.97 4.18 9.48
N PHE A 164 -5.57 3.01 9.73
CA PHE A 164 -6.70 2.87 10.64
C PHE A 164 -6.71 1.49 11.32
N GLY A 165 -7.48 1.36 12.41
CA GLY A 165 -7.56 0.16 13.24
C GLY A 165 -7.12 0.39 14.69
N ASP A 166 -6.36 -0.55 15.25
CA ASP A 166 -5.82 -0.50 16.62
C ASP A 166 -4.35 -0.06 16.58
N LEU A 167 -4.15 1.22 16.27
CA LEU A 167 -2.81 1.78 16.02
C LEU A 167 -2.01 2.01 17.31
N GLU A 168 -2.70 2.19 18.44
CA GLU A 168 -2.08 2.46 19.74
C GLU A 168 -1.30 1.24 20.27
N ARG A 169 -1.74 0.02 19.89
CA ARG A 169 -1.07 -1.23 20.24
C ARG A 169 0.20 -1.50 19.43
N LEU A 170 0.46 -0.74 18.36
CA LEU A 170 1.66 -0.93 17.54
C LEU A 170 2.92 -0.43 18.26
N PRO A 171 4.12 -0.95 17.93
CA PRO A 171 5.36 -0.42 18.49
C PRO A 171 5.53 1.09 18.26
N THR A 172 6.00 1.82 19.26
CA THR A 172 6.16 3.28 19.20
C THR A 172 6.98 3.74 18.00
N SER A 173 8.03 3.00 17.63
CA SER A 173 8.87 3.30 16.45
C SER A 173 8.09 3.25 15.15
N LEU A 174 7.22 2.24 14.98
CA LEU A 174 6.33 2.10 13.84
C LEU A 174 5.28 3.24 13.82
N GLN A 175 4.69 3.57 14.96
CA GLN A 175 3.74 4.69 15.05
C GLN A 175 4.38 6.03 14.64
N VAL A 176 5.63 6.29 15.06
CA VAL A 176 6.39 7.49 14.65
C VAL A 176 6.62 7.50 13.14
N ALA A 177 7.04 6.36 12.57
CA ALA A 177 7.24 6.24 11.13
C ALA A 177 5.94 6.46 10.34
N MET A 178 4.82 5.91 10.81
CA MET A 178 3.49 6.12 10.24
C MET A 178 3.08 7.58 10.26
N ARG A 179 3.19 8.27 11.41
CA ARG A 179 2.87 9.71 11.50
C ARG A 179 3.70 10.52 10.51
N ARG A 180 5.01 10.28 10.44
CA ARG A 180 5.88 10.96 9.47
C ARG A 180 5.42 10.73 8.02
N ALA A 181 5.06 9.50 7.69
CA ALA A 181 4.64 9.14 6.33
C ALA A 181 3.30 9.79 5.96
N VAL A 182 2.32 9.77 6.86
CA VAL A 182 1.03 10.46 6.69
C VAL A 182 1.24 11.96 6.49
N THR A 183 2.04 12.60 7.36
CA THR A 183 2.32 14.05 7.23
C THR A 183 3.03 14.38 5.92
N ALA A 184 4.01 13.57 5.50
CA ALA A 184 4.79 13.84 4.31
C ALA A 184 4.02 13.59 2.99
N THR A 185 2.89 12.87 3.05
CA THR A 185 2.04 12.54 1.89
C THR A 185 0.67 13.21 1.95
N SER A 186 0.40 14.08 2.91
CA SER A 186 -0.94 14.64 3.17
C SER A 186 -1.47 15.52 2.03
N ALA A 187 -0.58 16.19 1.30
CA ALA A 187 -0.91 17.05 0.18
C ALA A 187 -1.06 16.30 -1.16
N ASN A 188 -0.83 14.99 -1.18
CA ASN A 188 -0.96 14.18 -2.37
C ASN A 188 -2.43 13.86 -2.68
N ASP A 189 -2.77 13.72 -3.95
CA ASP A 189 -4.16 13.56 -4.42
C ASP A 189 -4.35 12.51 -5.53
N ARG A 190 -3.26 11.92 -6.06
CA ARG A 190 -3.34 10.96 -7.18
C ARG A 190 -3.97 9.63 -6.77
N LEU A 191 -3.57 9.10 -5.62
CA LEU A 191 -4.09 7.84 -5.09
C LEU A 191 -4.10 7.90 -3.57
N VAL A 192 -5.17 7.40 -2.99
CA VAL A 192 -5.27 7.16 -1.56
C VAL A 192 -4.87 5.72 -1.26
N LEU A 193 -3.87 5.54 -0.41
CA LEU A 193 -3.49 4.22 0.10
C LEU A 193 -3.80 4.14 1.59
N SER A 194 -4.81 3.34 1.93
CA SER A 194 -5.31 3.15 3.29
C SER A 194 -4.90 1.76 3.80
N LEU A 195 -4.17 1.69 4.91
CA LEU A 195 -3.70 0.43 5.47
C LEU A 195 -4.41 0.13 6.80
N ALA A 196 -5.17 -0.97 6.82
CA ALA A 196 -5.87 -1.45 8.01
C ALA A 196 -4.91 -2.28 8.88
N LEU A 197 -4.63 -1.81 10.10
CA LEU A 197 -3.68 -2.42 11.05
C LEU A 197 -4.33 -2.70 12.40
N GLY A 198 -4.30 -3.96 12.83
CA GLY A 198 -5.02 -4.42 14.02
C GLY A 198 -6.54 -4.29 13.85
N TYR A 199 -7.04 -4.23 12.61
CA TYR A 199 -8.43 -3.91 12.31
C TYR A 199 -9.36 -5.11 12.44
N SER A 200 -10.58 -4.84 12.90
CA SER A 200 -11.74 -5.73 12.95
C SER A 200 -12.98 -4.87 12.73
N ALA A 201 -13.80 -5.19 11.74
CA ALA A 201 -15.00 -4.42 11.44
C ALA A 201 -15.99 -4.45 12.61
N ARG A 202 -16.17 -5.62 13.26
CA ARG A 202 -16.99 -5.74 14.47
C ARG A 202 -16.49 -4.85 15.62
N GLN A 203 -15.19 -4.81 15.85
CA GLN A 203 -14.62 -3.91 16.87
C GLN A 203 -14.78 -2.44 16.47
N ASP A 204 -14.68 -2.13 15.18
CA ASP A 204 -14.85 -0.77 14.71
C ASP A 204 -16.29 -0.27 14.88
N ILE A 205 -17.27 -1.08 14.50
CA ILE A 205 -18.70 -0.83 14.74
C ILE A 205 -18.95 -0.68 16.25
N LEU A 206 -18.40 -1.58 17.09
CA LEU A 206 -18.53 -1.46 18.55
C LEU A 206 -17.99 -0.13 19.08
N ARG A 207 -16.83 0.33 18.60
CA ARG A 207 -16.26 1.63 18.98
C ARG A 207 -17.12 2.79 18.50
N ALA A 208 -17.62 2.74 17.26
CA ALA A 208 -18.54 3.74 16.72
C ALA A 208 -19.82 3.83 17.56
N THR A 209 -20.45 2.70 17.87
CA THR A 209 -21.65 2.63 18.73
C THR A 209 -21.38 3.22 20.11
N LYS A 210 -20.23 2.93 20.74
CA LYS A 210 -19.87 3.52 22.04
C LYS A 210 -19.70 5.04 21.98
N ARG A 211 -19.11 5.56 20.89
CA ARG A 211 -18.97 7.02 20.68
C ARG A 211 -20.34 7.69 20.52
N VAL A 212 -21.21 7.12 19.68
CA VAL A 212 -22.58 7.64 19.48
C VAL A 212 -23.38 7.57 20.77
N ALA A 213 -23.29 6.47 21.52
CA ALA A 213 -23.96 6.34 22.82
C ALA A 213 -23.49 7.40 23.83
N ALA A 214 -22.19 7.76 23.82
CA ALA A 214 -21.68 8.82 24.67
C ALA A 214 -22.24 10.20 24.30
N LEU A 215 -22.38 10.52 23.01
CA LEU A 215 -23.01 11.75 22.53
C LEU A 215 -24.49 11.84 22.92
N VAL A 216 -25.19 10.69 22.90
CA VAL A 216 -26.59 10.63 23.38
C VAL A 216 -26.65 10.85 24.89
N ALA A 217 -25.74 10.23 25.65
CA ALA A 217 -25.70 10.37 27.10
C ALA A 217 -25.33 11.79 27.56
N SER A 218 -24.50 12.52 26.81
CA SER A 218 -24.16 13.92 27.09
C SER A 218 -25.23 14.92 26.65
N GLY A 219 -26.25 14.48 25.88
CA GLY A 219 -27.29 15.34 25.34
C GLY A 219 -26.90 16.09 24.06
N GLU A 220 -25.72 15.81 23.49
CA GLU A 220 -25.24 16.38 22.22
C GLU A 220 -25.98 15.82 21.01
N MET A 221 -26.63 14.66 21.15
CA MET A 221 -27.41 14.00 20.11
C MET A 221 -28.66 13.33 20.70
N LYS A 222 -29.78 13.33 20.00
CA LYS A 222 -30.94 12.51 20.41
C LYS A 222 -30.83 11.15 19.76
N SER A 223 -31.27 10.10 20.45
CA SER A 223 -31.30 8.74 19.88
C SER A 223 -32.13 8.63 18.60
N ALA A 224 -33.19 9.45 18.48
CA ALA A 224 -34.03 9.53 17.28
C ALA A 224 -33.32 10.13 16.06
N ASP A 225 -32.22 10.86 16.26
CA ASP A 225 -31.45 11.49 15.19
C ASP A 225 -30.32 10.56 14.66
N ILE A 226 -30.16 9.36 15.23
CA ILE A 226 -29.16 8.39 14.79
C ILE A 226 -29.58 7.79 13.43
N THR A 227 -28.71 7.95 12.44
CA THR A 227 -28.88 7.42 11.09
C THR A 227 -27.70 6.52 10.70
N SER A 228 -27.78 5.87 9.54
CA SER A 228 -26.62 5.17 8.95
C SER A 228 -25.43 6.11 8.76
N ASP A 229 -25.69 7.37 8.37
CA ASP A 229 -24.64 8.39 8.22
C ASP A 229 -23.98 8.75 9.56
N THR A 230 -24.78 8.77 10.63
CA THR A 230 -24.25 8.94 11.99
C THR A 230 -23.26 7.83 12.33
N ILE A 231 -23.58 6.57 12.04
CA ILE A 231 -22.66 5.45 12.28
C ILE A 231 -21.42 5.56 11.39
N ASN A 232 -21.62 5.81 10.08
CA ASN A 232 -20.55 6.02 9.11
C ASN A 232 -19.51 7.02 9.62
N GLN A 233 -19.95 8.19 10.10
CA GLN A 233 -19.06 9.25 10.60
C GLN A 233 -18.22 8.85 11.81
N HIS A 234 -18.63 7.83 12.55
CA HIS A 234 -17.96 7.38 13.78
C HIS A 234 -17.09 6.13 13.60
N LEU A 235 -17.12 5.50 12.41
CA LEU A 235 -16.22 4.40 12.05
C LEU A 235 -14.80 4.92 11.80
N SER A 236 -13.79 4.07 12.01
CA SER A 236 -12.40 4.47 11.72
C SER A 236 -12.15 4.67 10.22
N THR A 237 -12.98 4.07 9.39
CA THR A 237 -13.01 4.20 7.94
C THR A 237 -13.55 5.55 7.45
N HIS A 238 -14.27 6.32 8.27
CA HIS A 238 -14.73 7.66 7.89
C HIS A 238 -13.58 8.59 7.49
N THR A 239 -12.42 8.41 8.13
CA THR A 239 -11.21 9.17 7.83
C THR A 239 -10.55 8.78 6.51
N LEU A 240 -11.02 7.70 5.88
CA LEU A 240 -10.63 7.28 4.53
C LEU A 240 -11.41 8.13 3.54
N ILE A 241 -10.96 9.37 3.38
CA ILE A 241 -11.32 10.31 2.31
C ILE A 241 -12.80 10.21 1.90
N PRO A 242 -13.66 11.00 2.59
CA PRO A 242 -15.11 11.01 2.37
C PRO A 242 -15.54 11.17 0.91
N GLU A 243 -14.69 11.80 0.09
CA GLU A 243 -14.90 12.08 -1.33
C GLU A 243 -14.73 10.86 -2.26
N VAL A 244 -14.09 9.76 -1.82
CA VAL A 244 -14.00 8.52 -2.61
C VAL A 244 -15.10 7.52 -2.26
N GLY A 245 -15.58 7.53 -1.02
CA GLY A 245 -16.68 6.67 -0.57
C GLY A 245 -16.29 5.20 -0.38
N ASP A 246 -17.31 4.35 -0.32
CA ASP A 246 -17.19 2.92 -0.03
C ASP A 246 -16.47 2.13 -1.14
N PRO A 247 -15.89 0.95 -0.85
CA PRO A 247 -15.26 0.11 -1.86
C PRO A 247 -16.23 -0.37 -2.94
N ASP A 248 -15.92 -0.10 -4.20
CA ASP A 248 -16.64 -0.64 -5.36
C ASP A 248 -16.28 -2.12 -5.62
N LEU A 249 -15.07 -2.52 -5.20
CA LEU A 249 -14.52 -3.84 -5.46
C LEU A 249 -13.73 -4.36 -4.26
N LEU A 250 -14.14 -5.51 -3.72
CA LEU A 250 -13.37 -6.27 -2.72
C LEU A 250 -12.62 -7.43 -3.39
N ILE A 251 -11.30 -7.40 -3.34
CA ILE A 251 -10.42 -8.46 -3.83
C ILE A 251 -9.89 -9.26 -2.65
N ARG A 252 -10.00 -10.59 -2.71
CA ARG A 252 -9.31 -11.49 -1.79
C ARG A 252 -8.43 -12.48 -2.56
N THR A 253 -7.14 -12.50 -2.22
CA THR A 253 -6.18 -13.42 -2.84
C THR A 253 -6.21 -14.80 -2.19
N SER A 254 -5.46 -15.75 -2.77
CA SER A 254 -5.23 -17.11 -2.24
C SER A 254 -6.41 -18.09 -2.25
N GLY A 255 -7.50 -17.76 -2.96
CA GLY A 255 -8.61 -18.69 -3.24
C GLY A 255 -9.64 -18.83 -2.11
N GLU A 256 -9.49 -18.10 -1.01
CA GLU A 256 -10.45 -18.11 0.10
C GLU A 256 -11.68 -17.25 -0.24
N GLN A 257 -12.88 -17.77 0.04
CA GLN A 257 -14.16 -17.08 -0.19
C GLN A 257 -14.82 -16.73 1.14
N ARG A 258 -14.29 -15.71 1.83
CA ARG A 258 -14.87 -15.16 3.07
C ARG A 258 -14.47 -13.69 3.25
N LEU A 259 -15.25 -12.95 4.02
CA LEU A 259 -14.98 -11.52 4.31
C LEU A 259 -13.90 -11.30 5.37
N SER A 260 -13.70 -12.26 6.29
CA SER A 260 -12.71 -12.16 7.38
C SER A 260 -12.81 -10.88 8.23
N ASP A 261 -14.04 -10.44 8.53
CA ASP A 261 -14.25 -9.28 9.41
C ASP A 261 -13.59 -7.99 8.90
N PHE A 262 -13.51 -7.85 7.57
CA PHE A 262 -12.96 -6.69 6.88
C PHE A 262 -14.08 -5.88 6.24
N LEU A 263 -14.14 -4.59 6.58
CA LEU A 263 -15.05 -3.60 6.01
C LEU A 263 -16.52 -4.07 5.94
N LEU A 264 -17.04 -4.67 7.02
CA LEU A 264 -18.38 -5.26 7.03
C LEU A 264 -19.52 -4.24 6.92
N TRP A 265 -19.23 -2.97 7.15
CA TRP A 265 -20.21 -1.89 7.04
C TRP A 265 -20.13 -1.21 5.67
N GLU A 266 -18.91 -1.06 5.15
CA GLU A 266 -18.59 -0.31 3.93
C GLU A 266 -18.74 -1.18 2.68
N VAL A 267 -18.55 -2.50 2.77
CA VAL A 267 -18.71 -3.39 1.61
C VAL A 267 -20.20 -3.64 1.36
N PRO A 268 -20.70 -3.39 0.14
CA PRO A 268 -22.11 -3.56 -0.21
C PRO A 268 -22.59 -5.02 -0.20
#